data_AF-A0A0Q6KTC8-F1
#
_entry.id   AF-A0A0Q6KTC8-F1
#
_cell.length_a   1.000
_cell.length_b   1.000
_cell.length_c   1.000
_cell.angle_alpha   90.00
_cell.angle_beta   90.00
_cell.angle_gamma   90.00
#
_symmetry.space_group_name_H-M   'P 1'
#
loop_
_entity.id
_entity.type
_entity.pdbx_description
1 polymer ?
#
loop_
_entity_poly.entity_id
_entity_poly.type
_entity_poly.pdbx_seq_one_letter_code
_entity_poly.pdbx_strand_id
1 'polypeptide(L)'
;MTTADLSALADATAAAVGGAVSVMDPAGYVVAYSSLPGQPIDDVRRDGILGKQVPAEYMAHHTDENFRRSCTVRVVAVAGVLPRLAVPVTSGGEYLGSIWCIVPTVAVSPPEPAVVAALQRAAAEAVPLLSQRPQAVGVEKPRARELLTDPTAVTPDGQLYTVLATRVQSDRPDAAAWRLRGMLELTFGQQLDSGAVVIDGAAFLVMRSETHFSIDEFEHVRRRAVSALGIPVTFAIGGPDERPSTARVHAQWALDACEDGSSTIVFDDVRVGATLRRAGAALSQVPLSLPAVERMLACDAAEGTDYAATVLALLAHESNVAAASASLYLHPNTFRYRLRRTKELFGLDLDDADTRLLVWMSLRLRAEP
;
A
#
# COMPACT_ATOMS: atom_id res chain seq x y z
N MET A 1 11.92 14.04 -0.61
CA MET A 1 12.04 15.35 -1.30
C MET A 1 10.69 15.75 -1.85
N THR A 2 10.39 17.06 -1.85
CA THR A 2 9.03 17.57 -2.04
C THR A 2 8.83 18.16 -3.45
N THR A 3 7.57 18.43 -3.84
CA THR A 3 7.25 19.21 -5.05
C THR A 3 7.97 20.57 -5.08
N ALA A 4 8.29 21.15 -3.93
CA ALA A 4 9.01 22.42 -3.85
C ALA A 4 10.44 22.33 -4.43
N ASP A 5 11.11 21.18 -4.30
CA ASP A 5 12.47 20.98 -4.84
C ASP A 5 12.45 20.95 -6.37
N LEU A 6 11.44 20.31 -6.97
CA LEU A 6 11.25 20.29 -8.43
C LEU A 6 10.82 21.66 -8.98
N SER A 7 10.00 22.42 -8.24
CA SER A 7 9.65 23.79 -8.63
C SER A 7 10.85 24.72 -8.54
N ALA A 8 11.68 24.59 -7.50
CA ALA A 8 12.93 25.35 -7.38
C ALA A 8 13.91 25.01 -8.53
N LEU A 9 14.03 23.73 -8.89
CA LEU A 9 14.80 23.30 -10.06
C LEU A 9 14.23 23.89 -11.36
N ALA A 10 12.90 23.91 -11.53
CA ALA A 10 12.25 24.49 -12.69
C ALA A 10 12.52 26.01 -12.80
N ASP A 11 12.44 26.75 -11.68
CA ASP A 11 12.75 28.19 -11.63
C ASP A 11 14.23 28.47 -11.91
N ALA A 12 15.15 27.71 -11.31
CA ALA A 12 16.58 27.86 -11.57
C ALA A 12 16.93 27.57 -13.04
N THR A 13 16.33 26.51 -13.61
CA THR A 13 16.49 26.16 -15.02
C THR A 13 15.95 27.27 -15.91
N ALA A 14 14.76 27.78 -15.61
CA ALA A 14 14.12 28.85 -16.37
C ALA A 14 14.95 30.14 -16.39
N ALA A 15 15.54 30.52 -15.24
CA ALA A 15 16.45 31.66 -15.15
C ALA A 15 17.71 31.46 -16.01
N ALA A 16 18.25 30.24 -16.06
CA ALA A 16 19.44 29.93 -16.83
C ALA A 16 19.21 29.90 -18.35
N VAL A 17 18.02 29.47 -18.80
CA VAL A 17 17.70 29.30 -20.23
C VAL A 17 16.92 30.47 -20.84
N GLY A 18 16.44 31.42 -20.02
CA GLY A 18 15.63 32.56 -20.48
C GLY A 18 14.25 32.15 -21.01
N GLY A 19 13.74 31.00 -20.55
CA GLY A 19 12.53 30.37 -21.04
C GLY A 19 11.63 29.86 -19.94
N ALA A 20 10.47 29.36 -20.36
CA ALA A 20 9.41 28.88 -19.48
C ALA A 20 9.50 27.36 -19.31
N VAL A 21 9.80 26.88 -18.10
CA VAL A 21 10.12 25.47 -17.85
C VAL A 21 8.94 24.73 -17.19
N SER A 22 8.74 23.49 -17.61
CA SER A 22 7.84 22.52 -17.00
C SER A 22 8.53 21.16 -16.87
N VAL A 23 8.35 20.50 -15.73
CA VAL A 23 8.82 19.14 -15.48
C VAL A 23 7.61 18.21 -15.50
N MET A 24 7.72 17.09 -16.19
CA MET A 24 6.64 16.11 -16.33
C MET A 24 7.07 14.71 -15.96
N ASP A 25 6.11 13.92 -15.48
CA ASP A 25 6.26 12.48 -15.31
C ASP A 25 6.14 11.71 -16.65
N PRO A 26 6.27 10.37 -16.66
CA PRO A 26 6.19 9.61 -17.90
C PRO A 26 4.81 9.57 -18.57
N ALA A 27 3.74 9.87 -17.82
CA ALA A 27 2.38 9.93 -18.32
C ALA A 27 2.00 11.33 -18.85
N GLY A 28 2.92 12.31 -18.76
CA GLY A 28 2.69 13.68 -19.22
C GLY A 28 1.99 14.55 -18.18
N TYR A 29 1.92 14.14 -16.91
CA TYR A 29 1.44 15.01 -15.85
C TYR A 29 2.51 16.05 -15.52
N VAL A 30 2.09 17.31 -15.39
CA VAL A 30 2.96 18.41 -14.97
C VAL A 30 3.20 18.27 -13.47
N VAL A 31 4.41 17.87 -13.10
CA VAL A 31 4.80 17.64 -11.70
C VAL A 31 5.40 18.87 -11.04
N ALA A 32 5.98 19.78 -11.84
CA ALA A 32 6.45 21.09 -11.43
C ALA A 32 6.57 22.03 -12.64
N TYR A 33 6.60 23.33 -12.39
CA TYR A 33 6.75 24.35 -13.43
C TYR A 33 7.40 25.61 -12.84
N SER A 34 8.03 26.40 -13.70
CA SER A 34 8.61 27.69 -13.33
C SER A 34 7.56 28.80 -13.26
N SER A 35 7.75 29.75 -12.34
CA SER A 35 6.82 30.83 -12.01
C SER A 35 7.43 32.24 -12.09
N LEU A 36 8.57 32.40 -12.79
CA LEU A 36 9.24 33.70 -12.91
C LEU A 36 8.42 34.73 -13.71
N PRO A 37 8.47 36.04 -13.36
CA PRO A 37 7.79 37.10 -14.12
C PRO A 37 8.30 37.23 -15.57
N GLY A 38 7.40 37.61 -16.48
CA GLY A 38 7.76 37.92 -17.88
C GLY A 38 8.07 36.72 -18.77
N GLN A 39 7.84 35.50 -18.28
CA GLN A 39 8.04 34.28 -19.06
C GLN A 39 7.05 34.16 -20.23
N PRO A 40 7.49 33.58 -21.36
CA PRO A 40 6.58 33.25 -22.45
C PRO A 40 5.58 32.16 -22.01
N ILE A 41 4.30 32.37 -22.31
CA ILE A 41 3.21 31.43 -22.00
C ILE A 41 2.34 31.30 -23.25
N ASP A 42 2.03 30.06 -23.63
CA ASP A 42 0.99 29.73 -24.60
C ASP A 42 -0.13 28.92 -23.94
N ASP A 43 -1.19 28.68 -24.70
CA ASP A 43 -2.40 28.02 -24.19
C ASP A 43 -2.12 26.59 -23.75
N VAL A 44 -1.25 25.86 -24.46
CA VAL A 44 -0.87 24.49 -24.12
C VAL A 44 -0.18 24.40 -22.77
N ARG A 45 0.76 25.32 -22.48
CA ARG A 45 1.40 25.37 -21.16
C ARG A 45 0.39 25.77 -20.08
N ARG A 46 -0.48 26.75 -20.36
CA ARG A 46 -1.50 27.20 -19.39
C ARG A 46 -2.46 26.08 -19.03
N ASP A 47 -3.01 25.41 -20.03
CA ASP A 47 -3.97 24.32 -19.87
C ASP A 47 -3.31 23.10 -19.21
N GLY A 48 -2.07 22.81 -19.57
CA GLY A 48 -1.29 21.73 -18.96
C GLY A 48 -0.98 21.96 -17.47
N ILE A 49 -0.74 23.21 -17.07
CA ILE A 49 -0.55 23.57 -15.66
C ILE A 49 -1.88 23.50 -14.89
N LEU A 50 -2.95 24.10 -15.44
CA LEU A 50 -4.27 24.13 -14.79
C LEU A 50 -4.91 22.74 -14.69
N GLY A 51 -4.83 21.95 -15.76
CA GLY A 51 -5.31 20.57 -15.84
C GLY A 51 -4.33 19.54 -15.28
N LYS A 52 -3.12 19.97 -14.87
CA LYS A 52 -2.00 19.14 -14.41
C LYS A 52 -1.53 18.07 -15.40
N GLN A 53 -1.93 18.12 -16.66
CA GLN A 53 -1.55 17.14 -17.67
C GLN A 53 -1.50 17.79 -19.05
N VAL A 54 -0.52 17.38 -19.87
CA VAL A 54 -0.41 17.84 -21.26
C VAL A 54 -1.70 17.51 -22.04
N PRO A 55 -2.27 18.45 -22.81
CA PRO A 55 -3.45 18.19 -23.61
C PRO A 55 -3.23 17.05 -24.61
N ALA A 56 -4.26 16.22 -24.82
CA ALA A 56 -4.16 14.98 -25.58
C ALA A 56 -3.58 15.16 -27.00
N GLU A 57 -3.90 16.26 -27.66
CA GLU A 57 -3.43 16.58 -29.01
C GLU A 57 -1.91 16.86 -29.10
N TYR A 58 -1.25 17.20 -27.98
CA TYR A 58 0.20 17.41 -27.93
C TYR A 58 0.99 16.22 -27.36
N MET A 59 0.29 15.19 -26.86
CA MET A 59 0.93 14.04 -26.20
C MET A 59 1.87 13.24 -27.10
N ALA A 60 1.65 13.24 -28.42
CA ALA A 60 2.47 12.49 -29.37
C ALA A 60 3.98 12.78 -29.25
N HIS A 61 4.37 14.02 -28.91
CA HIS A 61 5.78 14.37 -28.73
C HIS A 61 6.35 13.91 -27.37
N HIS A 62 5.49 13.73 -26.36
CA HIS A 62 5.88 13.23 -25.03
C HIS A 62 5.94 11.69 -24.98
N THR A 63 5.19 11.01 -25.85
CA THR A 63 5.14 9.55 -25.93
C THR A 63 6.09 8.95 -26.97
N ASP A 64 6.76 9.80 -27.77
CA ASP A 64 7.75 9.37 -28.77
C ASP A 64 8.88 8.52 -28.13
N GLU A 65 8.98 7.27 -28.55
CA GLU A 65 9.93 6.28 -28.04
C GLU A 65 11.38 6.66 -28.34
N ASN A 66 11.65 7.30 -29.47
CA ASN A 66 13.00 7.77 -29.82
C ASN A 66 13.42 8.91 -28.90
N PHE A 67 12.49 9.79 -28.52
CA PHE A 67 12.77 10.83 -27.54
C PHE A 67 13.02 10.24 -26.16
N ARG A 68 12.19 9.29 -25.71
CA ARG A 68 12.31 8.66 -24.37
C ARG A 68 13.61 7.88 -24.17
N ARG A 69 14.17 7.31 -25.25
CA ARG A 69 15.45 6.59 -25.26
C ARG A 69 16.66 7.50 -25.47
N SER A 70 16.45 8.79 -25.75
CA SER A 70 17.52 9.75 -26.01
C SER A 70 18.14 10.29 -24.71
N CYS A 71 19.26 10.98 -24.86
CA CYS A 71 19.89 11.85 -23.84
C CYS A 71 20.14 13.27 -24.39
N THR A 72 19.60 13.59 -25.58
CA THR A 72 19.82 14.85 -26.27
C THR A 72 18.63 15.78 -26.12
N VAL A 73 18.91 17.08 -26.05
CA VAL A 73 17.88 18.11 -26.16
C VAL A 73 17.29 18.08 -27.57
N ARG A 74 15.98 17.98 -27.67
CA ARG A 74 15.22 17.97 -28.92
C ARG A 74 14.50 19.29 -29.11
N VAL A 75 14.56 19.81 -30.33
CA VAL A 75 13.72 20.91 -30.78
C VAL A 75 12.35 20.35 -31.19
N VAL A 76 11.29 20.90 -30.59
CA VAL A 76 9.90 20.57 -30.91
C VAL A 76 9.20 21.84 -31.38
N ALA A 77 8.86 21.85 -32.67
CA ALA A 77 8.12 22.93 -33.31
C ALA A 77 6.80 22.37 -33.84
N VAL A 78 5.68 22.91 -33.35
CA VAL A 78 4.32 22.57 -33.76
C VAL A 78 3.63 23.85 -34.20
N ALA A 79 2.85 23.80 -35.28
CA ALA A 79 2.13 24.96 -35.76
C ALA A 79 1.13 25.45 -34.71
N GLY A 80 1.03 26.77 -34.50
CA GLY A 80 0.07 27.38 -33.58
C GLY A 80 0.53 27.44 -32.11
N VAL A 81 1.72 26.93 -31.78
CA VAL A 81 2.28 26.98 -30.42
C VAL A 81 3.71 27.49 -30.42
N LEU A 82 4.17 27.97 -29.26
CA LEU A 82 5.53 28.47 -29.12
C LEU A 82 6.56 27.33 -29.25
N PRO A 83 7.74 27.60 -29.83
CA PRO A 83 8.77 26.59 -29.98
C PRO A 83 9.31 26.10 -28.63
N ARG A 84 9.59 24.80 -28.54
CA ARG A 84 10.02 24.15 -27.30
C ARG A 84 11.32 23.39 -27.48
N LEU A 85 12.12 23.41 -26.43
CA LEU A 85 13.20 22.46 -26.22
C LEU A 85 12.73 21.41 -25.21
N ALA A 86 12.98 20.14 -25.50
CA ALA A 86 12.61 19.02 -24.65
C ALA A 86 13.84 18.17 -24.33
N VAL A 87 14.01 17.75 -23.09
CA VAL A 87 15.05 16.81 -22.68
C VAL A 87 14.43 15.68 -21.86
N PRO A 88 14.72 14.41 -22.17
CA PRO A 88 14.26 13.28 -21.37
C PRO A 88 15.07 13.20 -20.07
N VAL A 89 14.42 12.75 -18.99
CA VAL A 89 15.08 12.41 -17.73
C VAL A 89 15.12 10.90 -17.63
N THR A 90 16.32 10.33 -17.71
CA THR A 90 16.53 8.88 -17.70
C THR A 90 17.55 8.48 -16.64
N SER A 91 17.39 7.27 -16.08
CA SER A 91 18.33 6.69 -15.12
C SER A 91 18.43 5.19 -15.36
N GLY A 92 19.65 4.67 -15.55
CA GLY A 92 19.85 3.23 -15.78
C GLY A 92 19.09 2.66 -16.98
N GLY A 93 18.74 3.49 -17.97
CA GLY A 93 17.92 3.09 -19.13
C GLY A 93 16.40 3.21 -18.93
N GLU A 94 15.93 3.52 -17.72
CA GLU A 94 14.52 3.81 -17.42
C GLU A 94 14.19 5.27 -17.71
N TYR A 95 13.04 5.53 -18.33
CA TYR A 95 12.50 6.88 -18.56
C TYR A 95 11.65 7.32 -17.36
N LEU A 96 12.13 8.35 -16.65
CA LEU A 96 11.53 8.84 -15.42
C LEU A 96 10.61 10.05 -15.64
N GLY A 97 10.69 10.68 -16.81
CA GLY A 97 9.95 11.90 -17.12
C GLY A 97 10.72 12.78 -18.09
N SER A 98 10.33 14.05 -18.19
CA SER A 98 10.99 15.00 -19.11
C SER A 98 10.92 16.44 -18.62
N ILE A 99 11.84 17.26 -19.09
CA ILE A 99 11.85 18.72 -18.87
C ILE A 99 11.61 19.40 -20.21
N TRP A 100 10.67 20.34 -20.22
CA TRP A 100 10.24 21.06 -21.41
C TRP A 100 10.37 22.55 -21.18
N CYS A 101 10.93 23.25 -22.15
CA CYS A 101 11.21 24.67 -22.07
C CYS A 101 10.65 25.39 -23.29
N ILE A 102 9.72 26.32 -23.08
CA ILE A 102 9.34 27.29 -24.12
C ILE A 102 10.44 28.34 -24.19
N VAL A 103 11.06 28.48 -25.36
CA VAL A 103 12.12 29.46 -25.60
C VAL A 103 11.63 30.56 -26.55
N PRO A 104 12.09 31.81 -26.42
CA PRO A 104 11.81 32.87 -27.38
C PRO A 104 12.32 32.52 -28.78
N THR A 105 11.63 33.03 -29.81
CA THR A 105 11.69 32.62 -31.22
C THR A 105 13.06 32.73 -31.90
N VAL A 106 14.04 33.40 -31.31
CA VAL A 106 15.35 33.69 -31.94
C VAL A 106 16.32 32.50 -31.89
N ALA A 107 16.05 31.44 -31.10
CA ALA A 107 17.05 30.41 -30.76
C ALA A 107 16.63 28.95 -31.03
N VAL A 108 15.81 28.68 -32.04
CA VAL A 108 15.14 27.36 -32.16
C VAL A 108 15.90 26.33 -33.02
N SER A 109 16.82 26.73 -33.91
CA SER A 109 17.72 25.75 -34.56
C SER A 109 18.97 26.35 -35.21
N PRO A 110 20.18 25.86 -34.86
CA PRO A 110 20.44 24.98 -33.71
C PRO A 110 20.26 25.75 -32.37
N PRO A 111 19.82 25.08 -31.29
CA PRO A 111 19.74 25.71 -29.98
C PRO A 111 21.13 26.10 -29.47
N GLU A 112 21.21 27.18 -28.69
CA GLU A 112 22.47 27.65 -28.13
C GLU A 112 23.12 26.58 -27.23
N PRO A 113 24.44 26.32 -27.35
CA PRO A 113 25.12 25.29 -26.55
C PRO A 113 24.96 25.47 -25.04
N ALA A 114 24.89 26.71 -24.55
CA ALA A 114 24.69 27.02 -23.14
C ALA A 114 23.30 26.56 -22.64
N VAL A 115 22.26 26.80 -23.44
CA VAL A 115 20.87 26.38 -23.15
C VAL A 115 20.78 24.85 -23.15
N VAL A 116 21.40 24.19 -24.14
CA VAL A 116 21.44 22.72 -24.20
C VAL A 116 22.10 22.14 -22.94
N ALA A 117 23.26 22.67 -22.57
CA ALA A 117 23.99 22.19 -21.39
C ALA A 117 23.22 22.44 -20.08
N ALA A 118 22.49 23.56 -19.98
CA ALA A 118 21.65 23.85 -18.82
C ALA A 118 20.49 22.85 -18.67
N LEU A 119 19.79 22.53 -19.77
CA LEU A 119 18.72 21.52 -19.77
C LEU A 119 19.25 20.12 -19.43
N GLN A 120 20.41 19.74 -19.95
CA GLN A 120 21.02 18.44 -19.63
C GLN A 120 21.41 18.33 -18.15
N ARG A 121 21.95 19.40 -17.54
CA ARG A 121 22.21 19.44 -16.09
C ARG A 121 20.93 19.37 -15.29
N ALA A 122 19.91 20.13 -15.67
CA ALA A 122 18.60 20.07 -15.01
C ALA A 122 17.99 18.66 -15.08
N ALA A 123 18.13 17.96 -16.22
CA ALA A 123 17.68 16.58 -16.36
C ALA A 123 18.42 15.64 -15.39
N ALA A 124 19.75 15.79 -15.26
CA ALA A 124 20.54 15.01 -14.31
C ALA A 124 20.14 15.28 -12.85
N GLU A 125 19.90 16.54 -12.48
CA GLU A 125 19.44 16.93 -11.14
C GLU A 125 18.00 16.47 -10.85
N ALA A 126 17.16 16.34 -11.88
CA ALA A 126 15.81 15.82 -11.75
C ALA A 126 15.76 14.30 -11.51
N VAL A 127 16.82 13.54 -11.83
CA VAL A 127 16.84 12.07 -11.66
C VAL A 127 16.49 11.64 -10.23
N PRO A 128 17.19 12.08 -9.16
CA PRO A 128 16.85 11.68 -7.80
C PRO A 128 15.45 12.15 -7.38
N LEU A 129 15.01 13.31 -7.86
CA LEU A 129 13.69 13.88 -7.55
C LEU A 129 12.54 13.09 -8.17
N LEU A 130 12.69 12.67 -9.43
CA LEU A 130 11.68 11.87 -10.14
C LEU A 130 11.75 10.39 -9.78
N SER A 131 12.94 9.85 -9.47
CA SER A 131 13.09 8.46 -9.02
C SER A 131 12.42 8.19 -7.67
N GLN A 132 12.33 9.22 -6.82
CA GLN A 132 11.64 9.15 -5.53
C GLN A 132 10.13 9.40 -5.65
N ARG A 133 9.63 9.73 -6.85
CA ARG A 133 8.21 10.00 -7.08
C ARG A 133 7.51 8.72 -7.55
N PRO A 134 6.40 8.30 -6.90
CA PRO A 134 5.61 7.20 -7.43
C PRO A 134 4.97 7.60 -8.77
N GLN A 135 5.22 6.83 -9.83
CA GLN A 135 4.53 7.01 -11.12
C GLN A 135 3.09 6.50 -11.00
N ALA A 136 2.11 7.41 -11.04
CA ALA A 136 0.70 7.04 -10.99
C ALA A 136 0.22 6.61 -12.39
N VAL A 137 -0.09 5.33 -12.57
CA VAL A 137 -0.95 4.90 -13.69
C VAL A 137 -2.37 5.34 -13.35
N GLY A 138 -2.93 6.30 -14.09
CA GLY A 138 -4.33 6.77 -13.96
C GLY A 138 -4.62 7.58 -12.69
N VAL A 139 -5.55 8.53 -12.76
CA VAL A 139 -6.08 9.21 -11.56
C VAL A 139 -6.86 8.19 -10.73
N GLU A 140 -6.63 8.12 -9.43
CA GLU A 140 -7.44 7.26 -8.55
C GLU A 140 -8.91 7.67 -8.68
N LYS A 141 -9.81 6.70 -8.85
CA LYS A 141 -11.23 6.99 -8.88
C LYS A 141 -11.67 7.51 -7.50
N PRO A 142 -12.19 8.74 -7.38
CA PRO A 142 -12.63 9.28 -6.10
C PRO A 142 -13.62 8.37 -5.39
N ARG A 143 -14.51 7.73 -6.17
CA ARG A 143 -15.50 6.77 -5.69
C ARG A 143 -14.88 5.51 -5.07
N ALA A 144 -13.83 4.95 -5.67
CA ALA A 144 -13.17 3.77 -5.12
C ALA A 144 -12.48 4.10 -3.78
N ARG A 145 -11.86 5.28 -3.69
CA ARG A 145 -11.25 5.76 -2.45
C ARG A 145 -12.32 5.98 -1.37
N GLU A 146 -13.41 6.67 -1.69
CA GLU A 146 -14.55 6.88 -0.80
C GLU A 146 -15.08 5.56 -0.23
N LEU A 147 -15.39 4.57 -1.08
CA LEU A 147 -15.90 3.25 -0.67
C LEU A 147 -14.96 2.53 0.32
N LEU A 148 -13.65 2.70 0.15
CA LEU A 148 -12.64 2.05 0.97
C LEU A 148 -12.39 2.80 2.29
N THR A 149 -12.48 4.13 2.31
CA THR A 149 -12.06 4.94 3.47
C THR A 149 -13.20 5.49 4.30
N ASP A 150 -14.39 5.70 3.72
CA ASP A 150 -15.53 6.30 4.42
C ASP A 150 -16.54 5.21 4.86
N PRO A 151 -16.70 4.95 6.17
CA PRO A 151 -17.68 4.00 6.70
C PRO A 151 -19.14 4.38 6.41
N THR A 152 -19.39 5.63 6.01
CA THR A 152 -20.71 6.18 5.71
C THR A 152 -21.00 6.29 4.21
N ALA A 153 -20.08 5.83 3.36
CA ALA A 153 -20.26 5.81 1.92
C ALA A 153 -21.56 5.09 1.54
N VAL A 154 -22.42 5.77 0.78
CA VAL A 154 -23.70 5.20 0.34
C VAL A 154 -23.44 4.11 -0.69
N THR A 155 -23.94 2.89 -0.44
CA THR A 155 -23.94 1.76 -1.38
C THR A 155 -25.36 1.39 -1.79
N PRO A 156 -25.56 0.77 -2.98
CA PRO A 156 -26.88 0.25 -3.36
C PRO A 156 -27.35 -0.83 -2.37
N ASP A 157 -28.65 -0.86 -2.09
CA ASP A 157 -29.24 -1.82 -1.15
C ASP A 157 -29.02 -3.28 -1.61
N GLY A 158 -28.65 -4.15 -0.67
CA GLY A 158 -28.31 -5.56 -0.93
C GLY A 158 -27.04 -5.79 -1.77
N GLN A 159 -26.30 -4.74 -2.15
CA GLN A 159 -25.04 -4.89 -2.89
C GLN A 159 -23.90 -5.26 -1.95
N LEU A 160 -23.27 -6.40 -2.22
CA LEU A 160 -22.07 -6.84 -1.52
C LEU A 160 -20.81 -6.40 -2.25
N TYR A 161 -19.73 -6.21 -1.49
CA TYR A 161 -18.43 -5.78 -1.96
C TYR A 161 -17.32 -6.70 -1.46
N THR A 162 -16.38 -6.97 -2.36
CA THR A 162 -15.13 -7.66 -2.07
C THR A 162 -14.00 -6.65 -2.17
N VAL A 163 -13.06 -6.71 -1.24
CA VAL A 163 -11.86 -5.88 -1.23
C VAL A 163 -10.63 -6.75 -1.25
N LEU A 164 -9.72 -6.47 -2.18
CA LEU A 164 -8.40 -7.05 -2.24
C LEU A 164 -7.40 -6.04 -1.66
N ALA A 165 -6.57 -6.48 -0.72
CA ALA A 165 -5.39 -5.79 -0.21
C ALA A 165 -4.12 -6.50 -0.72
N THR A 166 -3.03 -5.75 -0.86
CA THR A 166 -1.75 -6.29 -1.34
C THR A 166 -0.60 -5.97 -0.41
N ARG A 167 0.36 -6.91 -0.30
CA ARG A 167 1.67 -6.69 0.34
C ARG A 167 2.76 -7.07 -0.63
N VAL A 168 3.83 -6.27 -0.62
CA VAL A 168 5.04 -6.51 -1.40
C VAL A 168 6.24 -6.50 -0.47
N GLN A 169 7.10 -7.51 -0.60
CA GLN A 169 8.40 -7.54 0.09
C GLN A 169 9.44 -6.90 -0.83
N SER A 170 9.74 -5.62 -0.61
CA SER A 170 10.62 -4.82 -1.46
C SER A 170 11.30 -3.72 -0.66
N ASP A 171 12.53 -3.36 -1.04
CA ASP A 171 13.24 -2.18 -0.52
C ASP A 171 12.54 -0.85 -0.88
N ARG A 172 11.60 -0.88 -1.84
CA ARG A 172 10.79 0.27 -2.28
C ARG A 172 9.31 -0.11 -2.36
N PRO A 173 8.63 -0.31 -1.21
CA PRO A 173 7.26 -0.81 -1.17
C PRO A 173 6.26 0.14 -1.85
N ASP A 174 6.43 1.45 -1.70
CA ASP A 174 5.53 2.45 -2.30
C ASP A 174 5.49 2.36 -3.84
N ALA A 175 6.66 2.28 -4.48
CA ALA A 175 6.73 2.18 -5.94
C ALA A 175 6.10 0.88 -6.46
N ALA A 176 6.25 -0.22 -5.72
CA ALA A 176 5.63 -1.49 -6.05
C ALA A 176 4.10 -1.43 -5.87
N ALA A 177 3.59 -0.80 -4.80
CA ALA A 177 2.17 -0.61 -4.57
C ALA A 177 1.51 0.18 -5.71
N TRP A 178 2.12 1.24 -6.20
CA TRP A 178 1.59 2.00 -7.34
C TRP A 178 1.54 1.18 -8.64
N ARG A 179 2.54 0.34 -8.89
CA ARG A 179 2.52 -0.58 -10.05
C ARG A 179 1.42 -1.65 -9.91
N LEU A 180 1.27 -2.23 -8.73
CA LEU A 180 0.20 -3.17 -8.42
C LEU A 180 -1.18 -2.53 -8.61
N ARG A 181 -1.37 -1.31 -8.09
CA ARG A 181 -2.60 -0.53 -8.28
C ARG A 181 -2.92 -0.35 -9.77
N GLY A 182 -1.94 0.03 -10.58
CA GLY A 182 -2.12 0.16 -12.04
C GLY A 182 -2.55 -1.15 -12.70
N MET A 183 -1.90 -2.26 -12.33
CA MET A 183 -2.25 -3.60 -12.84
C MET A 183 -3.67 -4.02 -12.42
N LEU A 184 -4.05 -3.78 -11.17
CA LEU A 184 -5.39 -4.09 -10.65
C LEU A 184 -6.46 -3.23 -11.33
N GLU A 185 -6.20 -1.93 -11.53
CA GLU A 185 -7.13 -1.03 -12.23
C GLU A 185 -7.35 -1.48 -13.69
N LEU A 186 -6.29 -1.86 -14.40
CA LEU A 186 -6.40 -2.35 -15.78
C LEU A 186 -7.14 -3.68 -15.89
N THR A 187 -7.02 -4.54 -14.87
CA THR A 187 -7.63 -5.88 -14.89
C THR A 187 -9.08 -5.85 -14.42
N PHE A 188 -9.37 -5.11 -13.34
CA PHE A 188 -10.64 -5.19 -12.60
C PHE A 188 -11.41 -3.86 -12.54
N GLY A 189 -10.77 -2.74 -12.87
CA GLY A 189 -11.35 -1.40 -12.74
C GLY A 189 -12.36 -1.04 -13.83
N GLN A 190 -12.81 -1.95 -14.68
CA GLN A 190 -13.75 -1.62 -15.76
C GLN A 190 -15.23 -1.58 -15.31
N GLN A 191 -15.54 -2.06 -14.10
CA GLN A 191 -16.90 -2.14 -13.58
C GLN A 191 -17.32 -0.88 -12.79
N LEU A 192 -18.64 -0.67 -12.68
CA LEU A 192 -19.24 0.37 -11.83
C LEU A 192 -18.95 0.06 -10.34
N ASP A 193 -18.59 1.08 -9.56
CA ASP A 193 -18.12 0.92 -8.17
C ASP A 193 -16.95 -0.08 -8.02
N SER A 194 -16.11 -0.18 -9.05
CA SER A 194 -14.82 -0.87 -8.99
C SER A 194 -13.66 0.10 -9.21
N GLY A 195 -12.57 -0.10 -8.48
CA GLY A 195 -11.33 0.64 -8.71
C GLY A 195 -10.24 0.33 -7.68
N ALA A 196 -9.01 0.57 -8.10
CA ALA A 196 -7.81 0.38 -7.29
C ALA A 196 -7.22 1.72 -6.81
N VAL A 197 -6.80 1.74 -5.55
CA VAL A 197 -6.21 2.91 -4.87
C VAL A 197 -5.01 2.50 -4.03
N VAL A 198 -4.13 3.43 -3.69
CA VAL A 198 -3.05 3.21 -2.71
C VAL A 198 -3.42 3.89 -1.40
N ILE A 199 -3.42 3.12 -0.32
CA ILE A 199 -3.67 3.58 1.06
C ILE A 199 -2.52 3.04 1.92
N ASP A 200 -1.86 3.92 2.68
CA ASP A 200 -0.78 3.57 3.62
C ASP A 200 0.31 2.65 3.01
N GLY A 201 0.68 2.89 1.76
CA GLY A 201 1.74 2.15 1.06
C GLY A 201 1.30 0.78 0.51
N ALA A 202 0.03 0.39 0.62
CA ALA A 202 -0.53 -0.83 0.05
C ALA A 202 -1.55 -0.51 -1.05
N ALA A 203 -1.56 -1.32 -2.12
CA ALA A 203 -2.62 -1.23 -3.13
C ALA A 203 -3.86 -2.00 -2.67
N PHE A 204 -5.01 -1.35 -2.79
CA PHE A 204 -6.32 -1.91 -2.55
C PHE A 204 -7.15 -1.88 -3.82
N LEU A 205 -7.97 -2.89 -4.04
CA LEU A 205 -9.01 -2.91 -5.07
C LEU A 205 -10.34 -3.16 -4.37
N VAL A 206 -11.32 -2.29 -4.62
CA VAL A 206 -12.72 -2.54 -4.28
C VAL A 206 -13.46 -2.95 -5.54
N MET A 207 -14.35 -3.92 -5.42
CA MET A 207 -15.27 -4.32 -6.48
C MET A 207 -16.57 -4.83 -5.89
N ARG A 208 -17.64 -4.76 -6.68
CA ARG A 208 -18.90 -5.42 -6.35
C ARG A 208 -18.66 -6.93 -6.33
N SER A 209 -19.14 -7.60 -5.30
CA SER A 209 -19.13 -9.05 -5.23
C SER A 209 -20.24 -9.59 -6.12
N GLU A 210 -19.87 -10.12 -7.28
CA GLU A 210 -20.74 -11.01 -8.03
C GLU A 210 -20.72 -12.40 -7.38
N THR A 211 -21.75 -13.21 -7.59
CA THR A 211 -21.86 -14.56 -6.99
C THR A 211 -20.77 -15.54 -7.44
N HIS A 212 -19.87 -15.15 -8.36
CA HIS A 212 -18.95 -16.04 -9.08
C HIS A 212 -17.51 -15.53 -9.21
N PHE A 213 -16.99 -14.66 -8.31
CA PHE A 213 -15.56 -14.36 -8.37
C PHE A 213 -14.74 -15.60 -7.97
N SER A 214 -13.76 -15.99 -8.79
CA SER A 214 -12.90 -17.14 -8.50
C SER A 214 -11.60 -16.66 -7.84
N ILE A 215 -11.24 -17.27 -6.71
CA ILE A 215 -9.92 -17.09 -6.07
C ILE A 215 -8.79 -17.36 -7.08
N ASP A 216 -9.02 -18.28 -8.04
CA ASP A 216 -8.05 -18.60 -9.09
C ASP A 216 -7.71 -17.40 -9.98
N GLU A 217 -8.65 -16.47 -10.19
CA GLU A 217 -8.42 -15.27 -10.99
C GLU A 217 -7.46 -14.32 -10.27
N PHE A 218 -7.69 -14.08 -8.98
CA PHE A 218 -6.77 -13.29 -8.15
C PHE A 218 -5.40 -13.94 -8.05
N GLU A 219 -5.35 -15.26 -7.87
CA GLU A 219 -4.09 -15.99 -7.83
C GLU A 219 -3.35 -15.95 -9.18
N HIS A 220 -4.08 -15.97 -10.30
CA HIS A 220 -3.50 -15.78 -11.63
C HIS A 220 -2.93 -14.37 -11.81
N VAL A 221 -3.65 -13.33 -11.37
CA VAL A 221 -3.16 -11.93 -11.38
C VAL A 221 -1.96 -11.77 -10.46
N ARG A 222 -1.97 -12.35 -9.27
CA ARG A 222 -0.86 -12.32 -8.32
C ARG A 222 0.40 -12.95 -8.90
N ARG A 223 0.29 -14.14 -9.53
CA ARG A 223 1.42 -14.79 -10.21
C ARG A 223 2.00 -13.94 -11.33
N ARG A 224 1.15 -13.25 -12.11
CA ARG A 224 1.61 -12.26 -13.11
C ARG A 224 2.34 -11.10 -12.45
N ALA A 225 1.84 -10.59 -11.31
CA ALA A 225 2.48 -9.52 -10.55
C ALA A 225 3.87 -9.91 -10.05
N VAL A 226 4.00 -11.10 -9.46
CA VAL A 226 5.29 -11.66 -9.00
C VAL A 226 6.27 -11.75 -10.15
N SER A 227 5.83 -12.29 -11.30
CA SER A 227 6.66 -12.41 -12.51
C SER A 227 7.10 -11.04 -13.06
N ALA A 228 6.18 -10.07 -13.12
CA ALA A 228 6.45 -8.75 -13.68
C ALA A 228 7.32 -7.86 -12.78
N LEU A 229 7.15 -7.96 -11.46
CA LEU A 229 7.87 -7.12 -10.49
C LEU A 229 9.16 -7.78 -9.97
N GLY A 230 9.30 -9.10 -10.13
CA GLY A 230 10.44 -9.86 -9.64
C GLY A 230 10.53 -9.92 -8.10
N ILE A 231 9.42 -9.69 -7.40
CA ILE A 231 9.35 -9.65 -5.93
C ILE A 231 8.15 -10.47 -5.42
N PRO A 232 8.23 -11.02 -4.20
CA PRO A 232 7.09 -11.63 -3.51
C PRO A 232 5.90 -10.67 -3.39
N VAL A 233 4.72 -11.16 -3.76
CA VAL A 233 3.45 -10.43 -3.64
C VAL A 233 2.42 -11.31 -2.94
N THR A 234 1.85 -10.79 -1.84
CA THR A 234 0.70 -11.38 -1.14
C THR A 234 -0.56 -10.64 -1.53
N PHE A 235 -1.62 -11.38 -1.80
CA PHE A 235 -2.97 -10.88 -2.00
C PHE A 235 -3.84 -11.32 -0.82
N ALA A 236 -4.60 -10.41 -0.23
CA ALA A 236 -5.53 -10.72 0.85
C ALA A 236 -6.93 -10.22 0.51
N ILE A 237 -7.93 -11.09 0.60
CA ILE A 237 -9.29 -10.82 0.17
C ILE A 237 -10.17 -10.71 1.41
N GLY A 238 -10.95 -9.64 1.51
CA GLY A 238 -11.96 -9.42 2.53
C GLY A 238 -13.34 -9.18 1.92
N GLY A 239 -14.38 -9.48 2.70
CA GLY A 239 -15.76 -9.55 2.22
C GLY A 239 -16.12 -10.95 1.70
N PRO A 240 -17.29 -11.13 1.07
CA PRO A 240 -18.24 -10.07 0.71
C PRO A 240 -18.88 -9.37 1.94
N ASP A 241 -19.06 -8.06 1.86
CA ASP A 241 -19.72 -7.25 2.90
C ASP A 241 -20.54 -6.11 2.25
N GLU A 242 -21.65 -5.71 2.86
CA GLU A 242 -22.46 -4.56 2.40
C GLU A 242 -21.70 -3.24 2.50
N ARG A 243 -20.71 -3.18 3.41
CA ARG A 243 -19.83 -2.04 3.62
C ARG A 243 -18.43 -2.35 3.11
N PRO A 244 -17.98 -1.73 1.99
CA PRO A 244 -16.65 -1.97 1.46
C PRO A 244 -15.53 -1.58 2.44
N SER A 245 -15.76 -0.60 3.31
CA SER A 245 -14.84 -0.25 4.40
C SER A 245 -14.63 -1.38 5.41
N THR A 246 -15.67 -2.16 5.73
CA THR A 246 -15.57 -3.37 6.56
C THR A 246 -14.80 -4.47 5.82
N ALA A 247 -15.15 -4.72 4.55
CA ALA A 247 -14.41 -5.68 3.71
C ALA A 247 -12.92 -5.32 3.59
N ARG A 248 -12.57 -4.02 3.52
CA ARG A 248 -11.19 -3.54 3.55
C ARG A 248 -10.48 -3.89 4.87
N VAL A 249 -11.14 -3.70 6.00
CA VAL A 249 -10.59 -4.05 7.32
C VAL A 249 -10.31 -5.56 7.39
N HIS A 250 -11.25 -6.38 6.92
CA HIS A 250 -11.06 -7.84 6.83
C HIS A 250 -9.89 -8.23 5.93
N ALA A 251 -9.77 -7.61 4.74
CA ALA A 251 -8.65 -7.83 3.83
C ALA A 251 -7.31 -7.48 4.48
N GLN A 252 -7.25 -6.36 5.23
CA GLN A 252 -6.06 -5.96 5.96
C GLN A 252 -5.72 -6.97 7.08
N TRP A 253 -6.70 -7.44 7.84
CA TRP A 253 -6.46 -8.42 8.90
C TRP A 253 -5.97 -9.76 8.35
N ALA A 254 -6.50 -10.20 7.20
CA ALA A 254 -6.01 -11.37 6.48
C ALA A 254 -4.57 -11.17 5.99
N LEU A 255 -4.24 -9.98 5.50
CA LEU A 255 -2.88 -9.60 5.14
C LEU A 255 -1.97 -9.74 6.37
N ASP A 256 -2.33 -9.14 7.51
CA ASP A 256 -1.52 -9.12 8.75
C ASP A 256 -1.36 -10.50 9.41
N ALA A 257 -2.24 -11.45 9.08
CA ALA A 257 -2.12 -12.85 9.49
C ALA A 257 -1.20 -13.68 8.56
N CYS A 258 -0.82 -13.17 7.40
CA CYS A 258 0.04 -13.88 6.44
C CYS A 258 1.53 -13.75 6.78
N GLU A 259 2.19 -14.89 7.01
CA GLU A 259 3.63 -14.96 7.32
C GLU A 259 4.50 -15.21 6.07
N ASP A 260 4.04 -16.04 5.13
CA ASP A 260 4.87 -16.58 4.01
C ASP A 260 4.98 -15.67 2.77
N GLY A 261 4.36 -14.48 2.76
CA GLY A 261 4.65 -13.41 1.80
C GLY A 261 4.39 -13.67 0.30
N SER A 262 3.78 -14.80 -0.09
CA SER A 262 3.62 -15.19 -1.51
C SER A 262 2.38 -16.04 -1.82
N SER A 263 1.25 -15.74 -1.19
CA SER A 263 -0.02 -16.44 -1.43
C SER A 263 -1.20 -15.47 -1.59
N THR A 264 -2.31 -15.99 -2.09
CA THR A 264 -3.62 -15.37 -1.97
C THR A 264 -4.31 -15.95 -0.74
N ILE A 265 -4.81 -15.10 0.16
CA ILE A 265 -5.48 -15.50 1.40
C ILE A 265 -6.85 -14.85 1.45
N VAL A 266 -7.87 -15.60 1.86
CA VAL A 266 -9.22 -15.09 2.09
C VAL A 266 -9.43 -14.93 3.59
N PHE A 267 -10.01 -13.81 3.99
CA PHE A 267 -10.25 -13.52 5.40
C PHE A 267 -11.10 -14.59 6.09
N ASP A 268 -12.08 -15.17 5.40
CA ASP A 268 -12.91 -16.24 5.97
C ASP A 268 -12.12 -17.47 6.38
N ASP A 269 -11.05 -17.81 5.66
CA ASP A 269 -10.18 -18.95 5.98
C ASP A 269 -9.35 -18.69 7.25
N VAL A 270 -9.06 -17.42 7.56
CA VAL A 270 -8.21 -16.99 8.69
C VAL A 270 -8.96 -16.18 9.75
N ARG A 271 -10.29 -16.10 9.66
CA ARG A 271 -11.14 -15.15 10.39
C ARG A 271 -10.90 -15.20 11.89
N VAL A 272 -10.89 -16.39 12.46
CA VAL A 272 -10.76 -16.59 13.92
C VAL A 272 -9.39 -16.12 14.40
N GLY A 273 -8.31 -16.58 13.76
CA GLY A 273 -6.94 -16.21 14.13
C GLY A 273 -6.68 -14.72 13.95
N ALA A 274 -7.03 -14.17 12.77
CA ALA A 274 -6.83 -12.76 12.44
C ALA A 274 -7.62 -11.84 13.38
N THR A 275 -8.87 -12.19 13.72
CA THR A 275 -9.69 -11.42 14.66
C THR A 275 -9.12 -11.46 16.07
N LEU A 276 -8.68 -12.62 16.56
CA LEU A 276 -8.07 -12.76 17.89
C LEU A 276 -6.76 -11.98 17.99
N ARG A 277 -5.89 -12.03 16.97
CA ARG A 277 -4.66 -11.23 16.90
C ARG A 277 -4.97 -9.74 16.99
N ARG A 278 -5.98 -9.26 16.25
CA ARG A 278 -6.40 -7.85 16.31
C ARG A 278 -7.00 -7.47 17.65
N ALA A 279 -7.82 -8.33 18.25
CA ALA A 279 -8.37 -8.12 19.58
C ALA A 279 -7.26 -8.03 20.63
N GLY A 280 -6.25 -8.89 20.56
CA GLY A 280 -5.05 -8.83 21.41
C GLY A 280 -4.33 -7.49 21.29
N ALA A 281 -4.07 -7.02 20.06
CA ALA A 281 -3.44 -5.73 19.84
C ALA A 281 -4.28 -4.56 20.39
N ALA A 282 -5.61 -4.56 20.18
CA ALA A 282 -6.51 -3.52 20.68
C ALA A 282 -6.60 -3.53 22.22
N LEU A 283 -6.56 -4.71 22.83
CA LEU A 283 -6.63 -4.89 24.27
C LEU A 283 -5.27 -4.80 24.98
N SER A 284 -4.16 -4.64 24.24
CA SER A 284 -2.81 -4.51 24.80
C SER A 284 -2.66 -3.35 25.80
N GLN A 285 -3.51 -2.31 25.67
CA GLN A 285 -3.52 -1.14 26.54
C GLN A 285 -4.49 -1.29 27.74
N VAL A 286 -5.31 -2.33 27.73
CA VAL A 286 -6.18 -2.67 28.87
C VAL A 286 -5.34 -3.54 29.81
N PRO A 287 -5.29 -3.24 31.13
CA PRO A 287 -4.56 -4.07 32.08
C PRO A 287 -5.30 -5.39 32.32
N LEU A 288 -5.26 -6.29 31.33
CA LEU A 288 -5.76 -7.66 31.40
C LEU A 288 -4.86 -8.57 32.24
N SER A 289 -3.74 -8.04 32.75
CA SER A 289 -2.85 -8.75 33.65
C SER A 289 -3.51 -9.00 35.00
N LEU A 290 -3.72 -10.27 35.31
CA LEU A 290 -4.14 -10.71 36.64
C LEU A 290 -2.90 -10.98 37.49
N PRO A 291 -2.77 -10.38 38.69
CA PRO A 291 -1.63 -10.65 39.58
C PRO A 291 -1.43 -12.14 39.86
N ALA A 292 -2.52 -12.92 39.92
CA ALA A 292 -2.46 -14.36 40.10
C ALA A 292 -1.84 -15.09 38.88
N VAL A 293 -2.15 -14.65 37.65
CA VAL A 293 -1.55 -15.18 36.42
C VAL A 293 -0.07 -14.78 36.32
N GLU A 294 0.28 -13.54 36.67
CA GLU A 294 1.69 -13.10 36.69
C GLU A 294 2.54 -13.92 37.67
N ARG A 295 2.04 -14.15 38.89
CA ARG A 295 2.73 -15.01 39.87
C ARG A 295 2.86 -16.46 39.39
N MET A 296 1.83 -16.99 38.72
CA MET A 296 1.87 -18.33 38.14
C MET A 296 2.95 -18.45 37.07
N LEU A 297 3.02 -17.48 36.15
CA LEU A 297 4.05 -17.45 35.10
C LEU A 297 5.46 -17.28 35.68
N ALA A 298 5.62 -16.43 36.71
CA ALA A 298 6.89 -16.27 37.40
C ALA A 298 7.34 -17.56 38.13
N CYS A 299 6.39 -18.31 38.71
CA CYS A 299 6.66 -19.63 39.30
C CYS A 299 7.06 -20.65 38.24
N ASP A 300 6.33 -20.73 37.12
CA ASP A 300 6.69 -21.59 35.98
C ASP A 300 8.11 -21.29 35.49
N ALA A 301 8.50 -20.01 35.37
CA ALA A 301 9.84 -19.61 34.96
C ALA A 301 10.93 -19.92 36.00
N ALA A 302 10.64 -19.76 37.29
CA ALA A 302 11.63 -19.94 38.36
C ALA A 302 11.83 -21.41 38.76
N GLU A 303 10.77 -22.22 38.72
CA GLU A 303 10.74 -23.58 39.25
C GLU A 303 10.62 -24.65 38.14
N GLY A 304 10.43 -24.25 36.88
CA GLY A 304 10.25 -25.17 35.76
C GLY A 304 8.93 -25.93 35.81
N THR A 305 7.88 -25.33 36.39
CA THR A 305 6.52 -25.89 36.39
C THR A 305 5.77 -25.53 35.11
N ASP A 306 4.68 -26.25 34.80
CA ASP A 306 3.81 -25.95 33.65
C ASP A 306 2.37 -25.65 34.08
N TYR A 307 2.19 -24.84 35.12
CA TYR A 307 0.85 -24.48 35.59
C TYR A 307 0.08 -23.69 34.54
N ALA A 308 0.69 -22.70 33.89
CA ALA A 308 0.07 -21.92 32.83
C ALA A 308 -0.36 -22.79 31.64
N ALA A 309 0.49 -23.74 31.22
CA ALA A 309 0.15 -24.69 30.16
C ALA A 309 -1.01 -25.61 30.55
N THR A 310 -1.05 -26.06 31.81
CA THR A 310 -2.16 -26.87 32.35
C THR A 310 -3.47 -26.09 32.32
N VAL A 311 -3.46 -24.83 32.76
CA VAL A 311 -4.65 -23.96 32.76
C VAL A 311 -5.09 -23.66 31.33
N LEU A 312 -4.17 -23.33 30.42
CA LEU A 312 -4.49 -23.06 29.02
C LEU A 312 -5.09 -24.30 28.33
N ALA A 313 -4.55 -25.49 28.59
CA ALA A 313 -5.10 -26.75 28.08
C ALA A 313 -6.52 -27.00 28.61
N LEU A 314 -6.78 -26.76 29.90
CA LEU A 314 -8.12 -26.88 30.46
C LEU A 314 -9.12 -25.97 29.73
N LEU A 315 -8.73 -24.71 29.50
CA LEU A 315 -9.58 -23.70 28.85
C LEU A 315 -9.79 -24.00 27.36
N ALA A 316 -8.75 -24.45 26.65
CA ALA A 316 -8.81 -24.84 25.25
C ALA A 316 -9.71 -26.06 24.99
N HIS A 317 -9.92 -26.91 26.02
CA HIS A 317 -10.79 -28.08 25.95
C HIS A 317 -12.09 -27.89 26.77
N GLU A 318 -12.60 -26.66 26.88
CA GLU A 318 -13.91 -26.37 27.49
C GLU A 318 -14.08 -26.92 28.91
N SER A 319 -13.01 -26.88 29.72
CA SER A 319 -12.95 -27.46 31.07
C SER A 319 -13.05 -29.00 31.13
N ASN A 320 -12.87 -29.70 30.01
CA ASN A 320 -12.80 -31.16 29.96
C ASN A 320 -11.41 -31.66 30.37
N VAL A 321 -11.30 -32.08 31.63
CA VAL A 321 -10.04 -32.60 32.20
C VAL A 321 -9.48 -33.82 31.44
N ALA A 322 -10.33 -34.70 30.92
CA ALA A 322 -9.86 -35.89 30.21
C ALA A 322 -9.19 -35.51 28.89
N ALA A 323 -9.83 -34.64 28.10
CA ALA A 323 -9.26 -34.13 26.85
C ALA A 323 -8.02 -33.26 27.08
N ALA A 324 -8.07 -32.35 28.07
CA ALA A 324 -6.96 -31.46 28.38
C ALA A 324 -5.71 -32.17 28.93
N SER A 325 -5.90 -33.20 29.75
CA SER A 325 -4.77 -34.00 30.24
C SER A 325 -4.13 -34.82 29.13
N ALA A 326 -4.93 -35.37 28.22
CA ALA A 326 -4.43 -36.09 27.05
C ALA A 326 -3.61 -35.19 26.11
N SER A 327 -4.03 -33.94 25.88
CA SER A 327 -3.29 -33.01 24.99
C SER A 327 -1.93 -32.58 25.54
N LEU A 328 -1.71 -32.70 26.85
CA LEU A 328 -0.40 -32.49 27.49
C LEU A 328 0.37 -33.79 27.78
N TYR A 329 -0.13 -34.96 27.33
CA TYR A 329 0.43 -36.27 27.64
C TYR A 329 0.56 -36.54 29.15
N LEU A 330 -0.35 -35.99 29.96
CA LEU A 330 -0.38 -36.14 31.41
C LEU A 330 -1.46 -37.12 31.83
N HIS A 331 -1.21 -37.87 32.92
CA HIS A 331 -2.27 -38.64 33.56
C HIS A 331 -3.34 -37.69 34.17
N PRO A 332 -4.65 -37.99 34.09
CA PRO A 332 -5.70 -37.13 34.61
C PRO A 332 -5.54 -36.72 36.08
N ASN A 333 -4.97 -37.60 36.91
CA ASN A 333 -4.71 -37.29 38.32
C ASN A 333 -3.60 -36.23 38.49
N THR A 334 -2.53 -36.31 37.70
CA THR A 334 -1.45 -35.31 37.70
C THR A 334 -1.99 -33.96 37.22
N PHE A 335 -2.86 -33.96 36.22
CA PHE A 335 -3.51 -32.76 35.71
C PHE A 335 -4.40 -32.09 36.78
N ARG A 336 -5.28 -32.87 37.44
CA ARG A 336 -6.10 -32.38 38.56
C ARG A 336 -5.25 -31.87 39.73
N TYR A 337 -4.15 -32.55 40.02
CA TYR A 337 -3.19 -32.09 41.02
C TYR A 337 -2.64 -30.71 40.65
N ARG A 338 -2.18 -30.52 39.42
CA ARG A 338 -1.67 -29.22 38.94
C ARG A 338 -2.74 -28.13 39.03
N LEU A 339 -3.98 -28.39 38.61
CA LEU A 339 -5.09 -27.44 38.76
C LEU A 339 -5.44 -27.09 40.21
N ARG A 340 -5.42 -28.07 41.12
CA ARG A 340 -5.62 -27.80 42.54
C ARG A 340 -4.49 -26.90 43.08
N ARG A 341 -3.25 -27.16 42.68
CA ARG A 341 -2.10 -26.34 43.06
C ARG A 341 -2.20 -24.92 42.51
N THR A 342 -2.75 -24.69 41.31
CA THR A 342 -2.95 -23.32 40.82
C THR A 342 -3.93 -22.53 41.68
N LYS A 343 -5.01 -23.17 42.16
CA LYS A 343 -5.96 -22.56 43.10
C LYS A 343 -5.32 -22.28 44.46
N GLU A 344 -4.56 -23.23 45.01
CA GLU A 344 -3.88 -23.12 46.31
C GLU A 344 -2.75 -22.08 46.33
N LEU A 345 -1.91 -22.05 45.29
CA LEU A 345 -0.71 -21.22 45.26
C LEU A 345 -0.99 -19.79 44.79
N PHE A 346 -1.92 -19.61 43.85
CA PHE A 346 -2.12 -18.33 43.19
C PHE A 346 -3.48 -17.71 43.47
N GLY A 347 -4.43 -18.46 44.03
CA GLY A 347 -5.82 -18.01 44.25
C GLY A 347 -6.64 -17.95 42.96
N LEU A 348 -6.25 -18.72 41.92
CA LEU A 348 -6.95 -18.77 40.65
C LEU A 348 -8.20 -19.65 40.76
N ASP A 349 -9.38 -19.02 40.86
CA ASP A 349 -10.65 -19.73 40.88
C ASP A 349 -11.22 -19.93 39.47
N LEU A 350 -10.90 -21.08 38.85
CA LEU A 350 -11.38 -21.43 37.51
C LEU A 350 -12.82 -21.98 37.52
N ASP A 351 -13.49 -22.04 38.68
CA ASP A 351 -14.91 -22.40 38.75
C ASP A 351 -15.80 -21.18 38.39
N ASP A 352 -15.28 -19.96 38.58
CA ASP A 352 -15.94 -18.71 38.21
C ASP A 352 -15.78 -18.40 36.70
N ALA A 353 -16.89 -18.09 36.03
CA ALA A 353 -16.92 -17.92 34.59
C ALA A 353 -16.13 -16.68 34.12
N ASP A 354 -16.23 -15.57 34.84
CA ASP A 354 -15.55 -14.32 34.51
C ASP A 354 -14.04 -14.42 34.76
N THR A 355 -13.65 -15.08 35.87
CA THR A 355 -12.25 -15.40 36.16
C THR A 355 -11.65 -16.28 35.08
N ARG A 356 -12.35 -17.34 34.63
CA ARG A 356 -11.88 -18.16 33.50
C ARG A 356 -11.69 -17.34 32.23
N LEU A 357 -12.67 -16.50 31.87
CA LEU A 357 -12.59 -15.68 30.67
C LEU A 357 -11.38 -14.75 30.73
N LEU A 358 -11.20 -14.04 31.84
CA LEU A 358 -10.10 -13.10 32.01
C LEU A 358 -8.74 -13.80 32.07
N VAL A 359 -8.64 -14.97 32.72
CA VAL A 359 -7.44 -15.82 32.70
C VAL A 359 -7.15 -16.29 31.28
N TRP A 360 -8.16 -16.74 30.53
CA TRP A 360 -7.98 -17.20 29.16
C TRP A 360 -7.49 -16.07 28.25
N MET A 361 -8.12 -14.89 28.34
CA MET A 361 -7.68 -13.70 27.62
C MET A 361 -6.26 -13.29 28.01
N SER A 362 -5.95 -13.28 29.32
CA SER A 362 -4.62 -12.94 29.80
C SER A 362 -3.58 -13.91 29.23
N LEU A 363 -3.81 -15.21 29.26
CA LEU A 363 -2.86 -16.20 28.73
C LEU A 363 -2.79 -16.21 27.20
N ARG A 364 -3.92 -16.07 26.51
CA ARG A 364 -4.03 -16.21 25.03
C ARG A 364 -3.60 -14.97 24.27
N LEU A 365 -3.76 -13.78 24.86
CA LEU A 365 -3.38 -12.51 24.23
C LEU A 365 -1.96 -12.05 24.60
N ARG A 366 -1.27 -12.77 25.49
CA ARG A 366 0.09 -12.46 25.98
C ARG A 366 1.21 -12.77 24.98
N ALA A 367 0.94 -13.50 23.91
CA ALA A 367 1.94 -13.75 22.87
C ALA A 367 1.27 -14.16 21.56
N GLU A 368 1.67 -13.50 20.48
CA GLU A 368 2.63 -14.12 19.58
C GLU A 368 3.89 -13.23 19.59
N PRO A 369 5.11 -13.78 19.58
CA PRO A 369 6.32 -13.03 19.25
C PRO A 369 6.27 -12.41 17.84
#